data_AF-A0A357FUS3-F1
#
_entry.id   AF-A0A357FUS3-F1
#
_cell.length_a   1.000
_cell.length_b   1.000
_cell.length_c   1.000
_cell.angle_alpha   90.00
_cell.angle_beta   90.00
_cell.angle_gamma   90.00
#
_symmetry.space_group_name_H-M   'P 1'
#
loop_
_entity.id
_entity.type
_entity.pdbx_description
1 polymer ?
#
loop_
_entity_poly.entity_id
_entity_poly.type
_entity_poly.pdbx_seq_one_letter_code
_entity_poly.pdbx_strand_id
1 'polypeptide(L)'
;MKRFILLVLSLCISNFAFAQDPAAQVDNIKFKNLSDDWVEMEVQIRANRNLAPDAKNERFVDNIKVLGYFAYVRDRNARTFDFYKAKVEVISIEQGKTENVYFYMPGIVVKRDRLPKEPPYYFVALEINGQVLPIDSRAYSKSTLNDDTIRSMKTKADAESEPNDFILMPSYNAPLALIGARPSKMAPLIRREPKE
;
A
#
# COMPACT_ATOMS: atom_id res chain seq x y z
N MET A 1 -25.15 -61.24 -29.82
CA MET A 1 -25.52 -59.96 -29.15
C MET A 1 -24.61 -59.77 -27.95
N LYS A 2 -23.67 -58.80 -28.01
CA LYS A 2 -23.55 -57.62 -27.12
C LYS A 2 -23.53 -58.00 -25.62
N ARG A 3 -22.52 -57.65 -24.81
CA ARG A 3 -22.04 -56.29 -24.51
C ARG A 3 -20.66 -56.33 -23.82
N PHE A 4 -19.73 -55.47 -24.24
CA PHE A 4 -18.55 -55.11 -23.47
C PHE A 4 -18.92 -53.99 -22.48
N ILE A 5 -18.54 -54.13 -21.22
CA ILE A 5 -18.67 -53.12 -20.17
C ILE A 5 -17.34 -52.36 -20.13
N LEU A 6 -17.38 -51.06 -20.43
CA LEU A 6 -16.25 -50.14 -20.28
C LEU A 6 -16.52 -49.25 -19.07
N LEU A 7 -15.71 -49.43 -18.04
CA LEU A 7 -15.72 -48.64 -16.80
C LEU A 7 -14.75 -47.46 -17.01
N VAL A 8 -15.26 -46.25 -17.17
CA VAL A 8 -14.42 -45.04 -17.27
C VAL A 8 -14.31 -44.43 -15.89
N LEU A 9 -13.13 -44.56 -15.28
CA LEU A 9 -12.76 -43.93 -14.03
C LEU A 9 -12.41 -42.46 -14.33
N SER A 10 -13.35 -41.55 -14.07
CA SER A 10 -13.13 -40.10 -14.20
C SER A 10 -12.28 -39.61 -13.02
N LEU A 11 -10.98 -39.42 -13.26
CA LEU A 11 -10.06 -38.81 -12.32
C LEU A 11 -10.32 -37.29 -12.29
N CYS A 12 -11.10 -36.82 -11.32
CA CYS A 12 -11.23 -35.39 -11.04
C CYS A 12 -9.91 -34.90 -10.44
N ILE A 13 -9.02 -34.36 -11.30
CA ILE A 13 -7.84 -33.61 -10.86
C ILE A 13 -8.36 -32.28 -10.31
N SER A 14 -8.59 -32.22 -9.00
CA SER A 14 -8.80 -30.97 -8.29
C SER A 14 -7.49 -30.18 -8.38
N ASN A 15 -7.48 -29.11 -9.19
CA ASN A 15 -6.42 -28.12 -9.19
C ASN A 15 -6.36 -27.47 -7.80
N PHE A 16 -5.52 -28.00 -6.93
CA PHE A 16 -5.02 -27.26 -5.77
C PHE A 16 -4.13 -26.14 -6.29
N ALA A 17 -4.73 -25.00 -6.63
CA ALA A 17 -3.98 -23.77 -6.77
C ALA A 17 -3.43 -23.44 -5.38
N PHE A 18 -2.18 -23.83 -5.12
CA PHE A 18 -1.43 -23.30 -3.99
C PHE A 18 -1.47 -21.78 -4.12
N ALA A 19 -1.99 -21.10 -3.10
CA ALA A 19 -1.95 -19.64 -3.04
C ALA A 19 -0.47 -19.23 -3.09
N GLN A 20 -0.03 -18.74 -4.24
CA GLN A 20 1.32 -18.23 -4.41
C GLN A 20 1.41 -16.88 -3.71
N ASP A 21 2.50 -16.67 -2.96
CA ASP A 21 2.77 -15.37 -2.35
C ASP A 21 2.81 -14.29 -3.44
N PRO A 22 2.17 -13.13 -3.23
CA PRO A 22 2.24 -12.03 -4.19
C PRO A 22 3.70 -11.58 -4.35
N ALA A 23 4.07 -11.07 -5.53
CA ALA A 23 5.45 -10.68 -5.85
C ALA A 23 6.03 -9.65 -4.87
N ALA A 24 5.20 -8.82 -4.23
CA ALA A 24 5.59 -8.03 -3.07
C ALA A 24 4.45 -7.95 -2.06
N GLN A 25 4.78 -7.59 -0.82
CA GLN A 25 3.81 -7.38 0.24
C GLN A 25 4.28 -6.29 1.19
N VAL A 26 3.33 -5.67 1.88
CA VAL A 26 3.64 -4.81 3.04
C VAL A 26 4.06 -5.71 4.19
N ASP A 27 5.23 -5.44 4.75
CA ASP A 27 5.77 -6.16 5.89
C ASP A 27 5.44 -5.47 7.21
N ASN A 28 5.52 -4.13 7.24
CA ASN A 28 5.24 -3.34 8.43
C ASN A 28 4.88 -1.89 8.08
N ILE A 29 4.12 -1.24 8.96
CA ILE A 29 3.79 0.20 8.90
C ILE A 29 4.07 0.81 10.28
N LYS A 30 4.79 1.94 10.31
CA LYS A 30 5.10 2.65 11.56
C LYS A 30 4.81 4.13 11.44
N PHE A 31 4.29 4.71 12.53
CA PHE A 31 4.00 6.13 12.65
C PHE A 31 4.88 6.81 13.69
N LYS A 32 5.48 7.94 13.31
CA LYS A 32 6.31 8.79 14.20
C LYS A 32 5.85 10.23 14.14
N ASN A 33 5.95 10.92 15.28
CA ASN A 33 5.91 12.38 15.30
C ASN A 33 7.31 12.91 15.03
N LEU A 34 7.35 14.03 14.33
CA LEU A 34 8.53 14.77 13.96
C LEU A 34 8.42 16.20 14.49
N SER A 35 9.42 17.04 14.17
CA SER A 35 9.36 18.46 14.52
C SER A 35 8.10 19.13 13.96
N ASP A 36 7.62 20.16 14.66
CA ASP A 36 6.44 20.94 14.30
C ASP A 36 5.13 20.15 14.11
N ASP A 37 4.99 19.02 14.80
CA ASP A 37 3.85 18.08 14.73
C ASP A 37 3.65 17.40 13.37
N TRP A 38 4.69 17.37 12.55
CA TRP A 38 4.68 16.53 11.35
C TRP A 38 4.54 15.05 11.73
N VAL A 39 3.80 14.30 10.93
CA VAL A 39 3.65 12.85 11.10
C VAL A 39 4.33 12.16 9.94
N GLU A 40 5.21 11.20 10.25
CA GLU A 40 5.83 10.28 9.30
C GLU A 40 5.09 8.93 9.36
N MET A 41 4.76 8.39 8.18
CA MET A 41 4.43 6.98 7.97
C MET A 41 5.58 6.31 7.22
N GLU A 42 6.22 5.35 7.86
CA GLU A 42 7.17 4.43 7.24
C GLU A 42 6.43 3.17 6.81
N VAL A 43 6.55 2.80 5.53
CA VAL A 43 6.00 1.57 4.96
C VAL A 43 7.15 0.68 4.53
N GLN A 44 7.23 -0.51 5.12
CA GLN A 44 8.22 -1.53 4.79
C GLN A 44 7.63 -2.51 3.77
N ILE A 45 8.33 -2.73 2.67
CA ILE A 45 7.88 -3.55 1.54
C ILE A 45 8.87 -4.68 1.35
N ARG A 46 8.38 -5.91 1.44
CA ARG A 46 9.19 -7.11 1.21
C ARG A 46 8.92 -7.63 -0.20
N ALA A 47 9.99 -7.79 -0.98
CA ALA A 47 9.92 -8.41 -2.30
C ALA A 47 10.03 -9.94 -2.19
N ASN A 48 9.11 -10.63 -2.83
CA ASN A 48 9.13 -12.07 -3.06
C ASN A 48 9.69 -12.36 -4.46
N ARG A 49 9.54 -13.59 -4.94
CA ARG A 49 9.89 -13.95 -6.32
C ARG A 49 8.86 -13.35 -7.28
N ASN A 50 9.32 -12.71 -8.34
CA ASN A 50 8.45 -12.18 -9.38
C ASN A 50 8.18 -13.26 -10.43
N LEU A 51 6.98 -13.84 -10.41
CA LEU A 51 6.56 -14.91 -11.32
C LEU A 51 5.73 -14.37 -12.51
N ALA A 52 5.68 -13.06 -12.71
CA ALA A 52 5.00 -12.48 -13.85
C ALA A 52 5.64 -12.98 -15.16
N PRO A 53 4.87 -13.42 -16.18
CA PRO A 53 5.44 -13.95 -17.41
C PRO A 53 6.33 -12.95 -18.18
N ASP A 54 6.12 -11.65 -17.95
CA ASP A 54 6.86 -10.54 -18.54
C ASP A 54 7.95 -9.99 -17.61
N ALA A 55 8.23 -10.65 -16.48
CA ALA A 55 9.30 -10.25 -15.59
C ALA A 55 10.66 -10.32 -16.31
N LYS A 56 11.39 -9.20 -16.31
CA LYS A 56 12.75 -9.14 -16.88
C LYS A 56 13.72 -10.07 -16.14
N ASN A 57 13.53 -10.21 -14.84
CA ASN A 57 14.29 -11.10 -13.97
C ASN A 57 13.43 -11.46 -12.75
N GLU A 58 13.20 -12.75 -12.52
CA GLU A 58 12.34 -13.22 -11.42
C GLU A 58 12.86 -12.88 -10.02
N ARG A 59 14.16 -12.55 -9.89
CA ARG A 59 14.76 -12.09 -8.64
C ARG A 59 14.50 -10.60 -8.35
N PHE A 60 13.82 -9.89 -9.24
CA PHE A 60 13.55 -8.46 -9.08
C PHE A 60 12.07 -8.17 -9.30
N VAL A 61 11.55 -7.31 -8.43
CA VAL A 61 10.18 -6.81 -8.53
C VAL A 61 10.26 -5.36 -8.97
N ASP A 62 9.95 -5.13 -10.24
CA ASP A 62 10.06 -3.81 -10.88
C ASP A 62 8.73 -3.03 -10.84
N ASN A 63 8.80 -1.71 -11.06
CA ASN A 63 7.64 -0.83 -11.26
C ASN A 63 6.58 -0.92 -10.15
N ILE A 64 7.03 -0.93 -8.90
CA ILE A 64 6.12 -1.03 -7.75
C ILE A 64 5.57 0.36 -7.45
N LYS A 65 4.24 0.54 -7.51
CA LYS A 65 3.59 1.73 -6.94
C LYS A 65 3.10 1.41 -5.54
N VAL A 66 3.38 2.33 -4.63
CA VAL A 66 2.96 2.28 -3.23
C VAL A 66 2.01 3.42 -3.01
N LEU A 67 0.75 3.11 -2.74
CA LEU A 67 -0.28 4.09 -2.47
C LEU A 67 -0.59 4.08 -0.98
N GLY A 68 -0.32 5.20 -0.30
CA GLY A 68 -0.60 5.38 1.12
C GLY A 68 -1.85 6.22 1.32
N TYR A 69 -2.71 5.81 2.25
CA TYR A 69 -3.99 6.47 2.53
C TYR A 69 -4.20 6.65 4.02
N PHE A 70 -4.57 7.86 4.42
CA PHE A 70 -5.06 8.18 5.76
C PHE A 70 -6.54 8.50 5.70
N ALA A 71 -7.29 8.04 6.69
CA ALA A 71 -8.69 8.39 6.88
C ALA A 71 -8.93 8.80 8.33
N TYR A 72 -9.26 10.08 8.51
CA TYR A 72 -9.61 10.66 9.80
C TYR A 72 -11.12 10.81 9.91
N VAL A 73 -11.66 10.57 11.10
CA VAL A 73 -13.11 10.67 11.32
C VAL A 73 -13.48 12.14 11.48
N ARG A 74 -14.34 12.64 10.59
CA ARG A 74 -14.92 13.99 10.68
C ARG A 74 -16.15 14.00 11.58
N ASP A 75 -17.03 13.02 11.39
CA ASP A 75 -18.23 12.79 12.19
C ASP A 75 -18.43 11.28 12.38
N ARG A 76 -18.42 10.84 13.65
CA ARG A 76 -18.61 9.42 14.01
C ARG A 76 -20.04 8.94 13.75
N ASN A 77 -21.03 9.80 13.95
CA ASN A 77 -22.44 9.45 13.81
C ASN A 77 -22.83 9.37 12.33
N ALA A 78 -22.37 10.32 11.53
CA ALA A 78 -22.59 10.33 10.08
C ALA A 78 -21.63 9.40 9.32
N ARG A 79 -20.61 8.83 9.99
CA ARG A 79 -19.56 7.99 9.40
C ARG A 79 -18.87 8.66 8.20
N THR A 80 -18.57 9.94 8.34
CA THR A 80 -17.87 10.73 7.32
C THR A 80 -16.40 10.86 7.66
N PHE A 81 -15.56 10.84 6.65
CA PHE A 81 -14.10 10.83 6.80
C PHE A 81 -13.44 11.92 5.96
N ASP A 82 -12.31 12.40 6.46
CA ASP A 82 -11.33 13.15 5.69
C ASP A 82 -10.27 12.17 5.16
N PHE A 83 -10.23 12.01 3.85
CA PHE A 83 -9.29 11.13 3.17
C PHE A 83 -8.10 11.92 2.66
N TYR A 84 -6.90 11.36 2.84
CA TYR A 84 -5.65 11.87 2.30
C TYR A 84 -4.93 10.72 1.61
N LYS A 85 -4.43 10.94 0.40
CA LYS A 85 -3.71 9.92 -0.36
C LYS A 85 -2.41 10.46 -0.92
N ALA A 86 -1.44 9.57 -1.07
CA ALA A 86 -0.18 9.85 -1.73
C ALA A 86 0.34 8.61 -2.42
N LYS A 87 1.20 8.80 -3.42
CA LYS A 87 1.79 7.72 -4.20
C LYS A 87 3.30 7.88 -4.30
N VAL A 88 4.00 6.77 -4.16
CA VAL A 88 5.42 6.63 -4.47
C VAL A 88 5.59 5.54 -5.53
N GLU A 89 6.49 5.75 -6.48
CA GLU A 89 6.88 4.74 -7.47
C GLU A 89 8.30 4.27 -7.12
N VAL A 90 8.49 2.98 -6.89
CA VAL A 90 9.76 2.32 -6.62
C VAL A 90 10.25 1.66 -7.90
N ILE A 91 11.54 1.86 -8.21
CA ILE A 91 12.16 1.35 -9.44
C ILE A 91 12.17 -0.18 -9.44
N SER A 92 12.81 -0.76 -8.43
CA SER A 92 12.96 -2.21 -8.30
C SER A 92 13.37 -2.60 -6.87
N ILE A 93 12.96 -3.78 -6.42
CA ILE A 93 13.43 -4.39 -5.17
C ILE A 93 13.88 -5.83 -5.47
N GLU A 94 15.07 -6.21 -5.00
CA GLU A 94 15.57 -7.59 -5.13
C GLU A 94 14.80 -8.53 -4.18
N GLN A 95 14.48 -9.73 -4.66
CA GLN A 95 13.86 -10.82 -3.90
C GLN A 95 14.55 -11.02 -2.55
N GLY A 96 13.75 -11.14 -1.50
CA GLY A 96 14.21 -11.36 -0.13
C GLY A 96 14.70 -10.08 0.57
N LYS A 97 14.73 -8.93 -0.12
CA LYS A 97 14.98 -7.62 0.50
C LYS A 97 13.69 -6.97 0.97
N THR A 98 13.83 -6.17 2.02
CA THR A 98 12.80 -5.26 2.51
C THR A 98 13.28 -3.84 2.32
N GLU A 99 12.55 -3.03 1.57
CA GLU A 99 12.84 -1.61 1.37
C GLU A 99 11.75 -0.74 2.00
N ASN A 100 12.07 0.53 2.25
CA ASN A 100 11.15 1.45 2.90
C ASN A 100 10.74 2.58 1.97
N VAL A 101 9.48 2.97 2.05
CA VAL A 101 8.98 4.25 1.53
C VAL A 101 8.33 5.05 2.64
N TYR A 102 8.26 6.37 2.47
CA TYR A 102 7.82 7.27 3.52
C TYR A 102 6.79 8.27 2.98
N PHE A 103 5.78 8.51 3.80
CA PHE A 103 4.77 9.54 3.60
C PHE A 103 4.73 10.47 4.80
N TYR A 104 4.44 11.75 4.56
CA TYR A 104 4.52 12.81 5.55
C TYR A 104 3.25 13.64 5.54
N MET A 105 2.60 13.76 6.69
CA MET A 105 1.49 14.69 6.91
C MET A 105 2.04 16.00 7.48
N PRO A 106 1.75 17.15 6.85
CA PRO A 106 2.16 18.46 7.34
C PRO A 106 1.65 18.74 8.75
N GLY A 107 2.54 19.15 9.64
CA GLY A 107 2.19 19.43 11.03
C GLY A 107 1.17 20.56 11.19
N ILE A 108 1.11 21.52 10.26
CA ILE A 108 0.06 22.55 10.26
C ILE A 108 -1.35 21.97 10.08
N VAL A 109 -1.50 20.92 9.26
CA VAL A 109 -2.79 20.23 9.06
C VAL A 109 -3.12 19.42 10.31
N VAL A 110 -2.14 18.71 10.87
CA VAL A 110 -2.27 17.97 12.13
C VAL A 110 -2.76 18.89 13.25
N LYS A 111 -2.15 20.08 13.40
CA LYS A 111 -2.52 21.10 14.40
C LYS A 111 -3.91 21.67 14.15
N ARG A 112 -4.19 22.13 12.92
CA ARG A 112 -5.46 22.77 12.53
C ARG A 112 -6.65 21.87 12.83
N ASP A 113 -6.54 20.60 12.43
CA ASP A 113 -7.65 19.64 12.48
C ASP A 113 -7.57 18.73 13.72
N ARG A 114 -6.59 18.94 14.60
CA ARG A 114 -6.33 18.15 15.82
C ARG A 114 -6.24 16.65 15.53
N LEU A 115 -5.53 16.31 14.45
CA LEU A 115 -5.42 14.94 13.98
C LEU A 115 -4.53 14.12 14.93
N PRO A 116 -4.91 12.88 15.28
CA PRO A 116 -3.99 11.98 15.98
C PRO A 116 -2.82 11.60 15.06
N LYS A 117 -1.66 11.32 15.68
CA LYS A 117 -0.45 10.83 14.99
C LYS A 117 -0.77 9.65 14.08
N GLU A 118 -1.40 8.62 14.64
CA GLU A 118 -1.81 7.44 13.90
C GLU A 118 -3.27 7.66 13.48
N PRO A 119 -3.58 7.67 12.17
CA PRO A 119 -4.94 7.74 11.70
C PRO A 119 -5.75 6.57 12.28
N PRO A 120 -7.02 6.78 12.72
CA PRO A 120 -7.88 5.69 13.15
C PRO A 120 -8.05 4.61 12.08
N TYR A 121 -7.95 5.03 10.82
CA TYR A 121 -7.96 4.18 9.65
C TYR A 121 -6.83 4.59 8.71
N TYR A 122 -5.97 3.64 8.35
CA TYR A 122 -4.97 3.81 7.32
C TYR A 122 -4.89 2.54 6.47
N PHE A 123 -4.47 2.69 5.22
CA PHE A 123 -4.25 1.55 4.34
C PHE A 123 -3.14 1.83 3.33
N VAL A 124 -2.46 0.77 2.89
CA VAL A 124 -1.47 0.77 1.82
C VAL A 124 -1.89 -0.20 0.73
N ALA A 125 -1.94 0.27 -0.51
CA ALA A 125 -2.05 -0.58 -1.69
C ALA A 125 -0.69 -0.69 -2.39
N LEU A 126 -0.40 -1.88 -2.90
CA LEU A 126 0.71 -2.12 -3.81
C LEU A 126 0.15 -2.41 -5.21
N GLU A 127 0.79 -1.83 -6.21
CA GLU A 127 0.54 -2.11 -7.63
C GLU A 127 1.86 -2.48 -8.28
N ILE A 128 1.89 -3.55 -9.07
CA ILE A 128 3.05 -3.95 -9.87
C ILE A 128 2.61 -3.99 -11.33
N ASN A 129 3.33 -3.28 -12.21
CA ASN A 129 3.05 -3.25 -13.65
C ASN A 129 1.57 -2.91 -13.99
N GLY A 130 0.90 -2.04 -13.22
CA GLY A 130 -0.51 -1.72 -13.45
C GLY A 130 -1.50 -2.60 -12.67
N GLN A 131 -1.05 -3.71 -12.09
CA GLN A 131 -1.91 -4.67 -11.39
C GLN A 131 -1.86 -4.46 -9.87
N VAL A 132 -3.02 -4.19 -9.28
CA VAL A 132 -3.18 -4.09 -7.82
C VAL A 132 -3.01 -5.47 -7.19
N LEU A 133 -2.13 -5.59 -6.20
CA LEU A 133 -1.91 -6.82 -5.46
C LEU A 133 -2.99 -7.05 -4.40
N PRO A 134 -3.21 -8.31 -3.97
CA PRO A 134 -4.04 -8.61 -2.81
C PRO A 134 -3.55 -7.85 -1.56
N ILE A 135 -4.50 -7.28 -0.81
CA ILE A 135 -4.19 -6.54 0.41
C ILE A 135 -3.99 -7.53 1.56
N ASP A 136 -2.83 -7.46 2.20
CA ASP A 136 -2.50 -8.25 3.40
C ASP A 136 -2.93 -7.52 4.69
N SER A 137 -3.23 -8.27 5.75
CA SER A 137 -3.60 -7.74 7.08
C SER A 137 -2.59 -6.76 7.72
N ARG A 138 -1.33 -6.77 7.27
CA ARG A 138 -0.27 -5.83 7.68
C ARG A 138 -0.35 -4.48 6.98
N ALA A 139 -1.11 -4.40 5.88
CA ALA A 139 -1.20 -3.22 5.04
C ALA A 139 -2.25 -2.20 5.51
N TYR A 140 -2.93 -2.43 6.63
CA TYR A 140 -3.98 -1.53 7.13
C TYR A 140 -4.07 -1.51 8.66
N SER A 141 -4.78 -0.51 9.18
CA SER A 141 -5.07 -0.38 10.61
C SER A 141 -5.89 -1.55 11.12
N LYS A 142 -5.40 -2.28 12.13
CA LYS A 142 -6.10 -3.43 12.74
C LYS A 142 -7.35 -3.05 13.55
N SER A 143 -7.85 -1.82 13.45
CA SER A 143 -9.12 -1.44 14.07
C SER A 143 -10.23 -2.27 13.44
N THR A 144 -11.06 -2.93 14.28
CA THR A 144 -12.38 -3.61 14.13
C THR A 144 -13.06 -3.83 12.75
N LEU A 145 -12.37 -3.68 11.64
CA LEU A 145 -12.88 -3.67 10.29
C LEU A 145 -12.55 -5.02 9.64
N ASN A 146 -13.55 -5.58 8.97
CA ASN A 146 -13.35 -6.72 8.10
C ASN A 146 -12.82 -6.26 6.72
N ASP A 147 -12.34 -7.22 5.91
CA ASP A 147 -11.76 -6.95 4.59
C ASP A 147 -12.71 -6.20 3.65
N ASP A 148 -14.03 -6.41 3.77
CA ASP A 148 -15.05 -5.68 2.98
C ASP A 148 -15.08 -4.20 3.32
N THR A 149 -14.94 -3.86 4.61
CA THR A 149 -14.91 -2.47 5.04
C THR A 149 -13.64 -1.77 4.55
N ILE A 150 -12.50 -2.47 4.50
CA ILE A 150 -11.25 -1.93 3.97
C ILE A 150 -11.35 -1.67 2.46
N ARG A 151 -11.91 -2.62 1.69
CA ARG A 151 -12.18 -2.41 0.25
C ARG A 151 -13.12 -1.24 0.00
N SER A 152 -14.16 -1.11 0.83
CA SER A 152 -15.06 0.04 0.79
C SER A 152 -14.33 1.34 1.10
N MET A 153 -13.48 1.37 2.13
CA MET A 153 -12.69 2.54 2.52
C MET A 153 -11.70 2.95 1.43
N LYS A 154 -11.04 2.00 0.76
CA LYS A 154 -10.22 2.31 -0.42
C LYS A 154 -11.04 2.99 -1.51
N THR A 155 -12.18 2.39 -1.86
CA THR A 155 -13.04 2.91 -2.93
C THR A 155 -13.51 4.34 -2.61
N LYS A 156 -13.89 4.58 -1.35
CA LYS A 156 -14.25 5.93 -0.87
C LYS A 156 -13.07 6.88 -0.91
N ALA A 157 -11.90 6.46 -0.45
CA ALA A 157 -10.71 7.30 -0.47
C ALA A 157 -10.34 7.70 -1.90
N ASP A 158 -10.45 6.79 -2.87
CA ASP A 158 -10.22 7.10 -4.28
C ASP A 158 -11.21 8.14 -4.82
N ALA A 159 -12.48 8.10 -4.37
CA ALA A 159 -13.54 9.00 -4.81
C ALA A 159 -13.61 10.35 -4.06
N GLU A 160 -13.17 10.41 -2.81
CA GLU A 160 -13.45 11.53 -1.89
C GLU A 160 -12.18 12.26 -1.42
N SER A 161 -10.99 11.85 -1.85
CA SER A 161 -9.71 12.47 -1.44
C SER A 161 -9.36 13.76 -2.17
N GLU A 162 -10.01 14.06 -3.30
CA GLU A 162 -9.72 15.23 -4.14
C GLU A 162 -9.56 16.54 -3.36
N PRO A 163 -10.42 16.88 -2.37
CA PRO A 163 -10.27 18.12 -1.60
C PRO A 163 -8.96 18.24 -0.81
N ASN A 164 -8.30 17.11 -0.56
CA ASN A 164 -7.06 16.99 0.22
C ASN A 164 -5.89 16.47 -0.63
N ASP A 165 -6.01 16.48 -1.96
CA ASP A 165 -4.92 16.07 -2.85
C ASP A 165 -3.65 16.88 -2.56
N PHE A 166 -2.50 16.22 -2.70
CA PHE A 166 -1.16 16.78 -2.46
C PHE A 166 -0.83 17.19 -1.02
N ILE A 167 -1.76 17.05 -0.06
CA ILE A 167 -1.47 17.33 1.36
C ILE A 167 -0.60 16.23 1.98
N LEU A 168 -0.95 14.95 1.79
CA LEU A 168 -0.07 13.86 2.20
C LEU A 168 1.08 13.78 1.21
N MET A 169 2.31 13.89 1.69
CA MET A 169 3.48 14.06 0.83
C MET A 169 4.33 12.80 0.80
N PRO A 170 4.76 12.32 -0.39
CA PRO A 170 5.86 11.37 -0.47
C PRO A 170 7.17 12.03 0.02
N SER A 171 8.15 11.23 0.42
CA SER A 171 9.44 11.70 0.97
C SER A 171 10.13 12.77 0.14
N TYR A 172 10.12 12.64 -1.19
CA TYR A 172 10.78 13.58 -2.10
C TYR A 172 10.07 14.93 -2.26
N ASN A 173 8.85 15.07 -1.73
CA ASN A 173 8.12 16.34 -1.68
C ASN A 173 8.12 16.97 -0.27
N ALA A 174 8.56 16.23 0.75
CA ALA A 174 8.57 16.70 2.13
C ALA A 174 9.89 17.43 2.47
N PRO A 175 9.86 18.48 3.31
CA PRO A 175 11.06 19.22 3.71
C PRO A 175 11.85 18.48 4.80
N LEU A 176 12.40 17.29 4.48
CA LEU A 176 12.93 16.32 5.44
C LEU A 176 13.88 16.90 6.49
N ALA A 177 14.83 17.75 6.05
CA ALA A 177 15.80 18.37 6.94
C ALA A 177 15.16 19.32 7.96
N LEU A 178 14.16 20.11 7.55
CA LEU A 178 13.47 21.07 8.41
C LEU A 178 12.62 20.36 9.47
N ILE A 179 11.99 19.24 9.09
CA ILE A 179 11.12 18.47 9.99
C ILE A 179 11.90 17.44 10.83
N GLY A 180 13.23 17.39 10.69
CA GLY A 180 14.08 16.45 11.41
C GLY A 180 13.91 14.99 10.99
N ALA A 181 13.32 14.72 9.83
CA ALA A 181 13.17 13.38 9.28
C ALA A 181 14.54 12.85 8.81
N ARG A 182 14.89 11.63 9.27
CA ARG A 182 16.13 10.94 8.89
C ARG A 182 15.83 9.50 8.46
N PRO A 183 15.30 9.27 7.24
CA PRO A 183 15.09 7.92 6.71
C PRO A 183 16.42 7.14 6.71
N SER A 184 16.48 6.03 7.44
CA SER A 184 17.70 5.21 7.57
C SER A 184 17.93 4.27 6.39
N LYS A 185 16.84 3.94 5.68
CA LYS A 185 16.82 3.10 4.49
C LYS A 185 15.69 3.59 3.61
N MET A 186 15.89 3.66 2.30
CA MET A 186 14.85 4.12 1.37
C MET A 186 14.98 3.36 0.06
N ALA A 187 13.84 2.91 -0.46
CA ALA A 187 13.77 2.30 -1.78
C ALA A 187 14.24 3.28 -2.86
N PRO A 188 14.80 2.82 -3.99
CA PRO A 188 15.10 3.70 -5.12
C PRO A 188 13.79 4.18 -5.76
N LEU A 189 13.53 5.49 -5.72
CA LEU A 189 12.24 6.08 -6.12
C LEU A 189 12.30 6.75 -7.50
N ILE A 190 11.20 6.68 -8.24
CA ILE A 190 10.96 7.52 -9.42
C ILE A 190 10.25 8.79 -8.97
N ARG A 191 10.86 9.93 -9.27
CA ARG A 191 10.22 11.25 -9.17
C ARG A 191 9.78 11.67 -10.57
N ARG A 192 8.47 11.65 -10.81
CA ARG A 192 7.90 12.21 -12.05
C ARG A 192 7.62 13.68 -11.82
N GLU A 193 8.46 14.54 -12.38
CA GLU A 193 8.08 15.94 -12.55
C GLU A 193 7.12 16.06 -13.74
N PRO A 194 6.22 17.06 -13.75
CA PRO A 194 5.46 17.38 -14.96
C PRO A 194 6.44 17.57 -16.12
N LYS A 195 6.17 16.94 -17.26
CA LYS A 195 6.87 17.33 -18.50
C LYS A 195 6.39 18.74 -18.83
N GLU A 196 7.33 19.68 -18.92
CA GLU A 196 7.11 21.01 -19.51
C GLU A 196 6.67 20.92 -20.98
#